data_AF-A0A951C7R2-F1
#
_entry.id   AF-A0A951C7R2-F1
#
_cell.length_a   1.000
_cell.length_b   1.000
_cell.length_c   1.000
_cell.angle_alpha   90.00
_cell.angle_beta   90.00
_cell.angle_gamma   90.00
#
_symmetry.space_group_name_H-M   'P 1'
#
loop_
_entity.id
_entity.type
_entity.pdbx_description
1 polymer ?
#
loop_
_entity_poly.entity_id
_entity_poly.type
_entity_poly.pdbx_seq_one_letter_code
_entity_poly.pdbx_strand_id
1 'polypeptide(L)' 'MFTTAHARDAGMTEMALRWGVRAGKWLRAAHGVYADGAEPLSALDRARARVLSAKNDCAGAACWGFASP' A
#
# COMPACT_ATOMS: atom_id res chain seq x y z
N MET A 1 2.05 -7.05 -5.14
CA MET A 1 1.62 -5.88 -4.33
C MET A 1 2.83 -5.17 -3.84
N PHE A 2 2.78 -3.84 -3.74
CA PHE A 2 3.88 -3.02 -3.22
C PHE A 2 3.31 -1.82 -2.45
N THR A 3 4.14 -1.24 -1.59
CA THR A 3 3.77 -0.05 -0.79
C THR A 3 4.27 1.23 -1.45
N THR A 4 3.74 2.38 -1.04
CA THR A 4 4.27 3.71 -1.41
C THR A 4 5.75 3.86 -1.08
N ALA A 5 6.20 3.35 0.07
CA ALA A 5 7.60 3.36 0.47
C ALA A 5 8.47 2.57 -0.51
N HIS A 6 8.06 1.35 -0.86
CA HIS A 6 8.79 0.52 -1.83
C HIS A 6 8.83 1.16 -3.23
N ALA A 7 7.73 1.78 -3.66
CA ALA A 7 7.70 2.52 -4.92
C ALA A 7 8.66 3.71 -4.90
N ARG A 8 8.76 4.42 -3.77
CA ARG A 8 9.68 5.54 -3.59
C ARG A 8 11.14 5.09 -3.62
N ASP A 9 11.46 3.96 -3.00
CA ASP A 9 12.81 3.35 -3.06
C ASP A 9 13.18 2.95 -4.49
N ALA A 10 12.19 2.52 -5.28
CA ALA A 10 12.34 2.26 -6.71
C ALA A 10 12.36 3.54 -7.59
N GLY A 11 12.41 4.73 -6.98
CA GLY A 11 12.45 6.01 -7.68
C GLY A 11 11.11 6.48 -8.26
N MET A 12 10.00 5.82 -7.91
CA MET A 12 8.68 6.22 -8.38
C MET A 12 8.13 7.36 -7.53
N THR A 13 7.61 8.38 -8.21
CA THR A 13 6.93 9.50 -7.57
C THR A 13 5.46 9.18 -7.29
N GLU A 14 4.83 9.91 -6.36
CA GLU A 14 3.38 9.82 -6.17
C GLU A 14 2.59 10.11 -7.44
N MET A 15 3.11 10.99 -8.29
CA MET A 15 2.48 11.32 -9.56
C MET A 15 2.47 10.11 -10.50
N ALA A 16 3.58 9.37 -10.55
CA ALA A 16 3.68 8.12 -11.30
C ALA A 16 2.70 7.08 -10.76
N LEU A 17 2.57 6.94 -9.43
CA LEU A 17 1.59 6.07 -8.78
C LEU A 17 0.15 6.44 -9.15
N ARG A 18 -0.19 7.73 -9.07
CA ARG A 18 -1.52 8.25 -9.47
C ARG A 18 -1.80 7.99 -10.95
N TRP A 19 -0.82 8.19 -11.81
CA TRP A 19 -0.95 7.91 -13.23
C TRP A 19 -1.16 6.42 -13.50
N GLY A 20 -0.38 5.54 -12.86
CA GLY A 20 -0.50 4.09 -13.06
C GLY A 20 -1.84 3.52 -12.58
N VAL A 21 -2.42 4.08 -11.51
CA VAL A 21 -3.79 3.75 -11.10
C VAL A 21 -4.82 4.23 -12.12
N ARG A 22 -4.68 5.47 -12.61
CA ARG A 22 -5.60 6.01 -13.63
C ARG A 22 -5.50 5.26 -14.97
N ALA A 23 -4.30 4.82 -15.34
CA ALA A 23 -4.04 4.06 -16.55
C ALA A 23 -4.43 2.57 -16.43
N GLY A 24 -4.93 2.13 -15.26
CA GLY A 24 -5.31 0.73 -15.03
C GLY A 24 -4.13 -0.24 -14.92
N LYS A 25 -2.89 0.25 -14.80
CA LYS A 25 -1.72 -0.59 -14.56
C LYS A 25 -1.69 -1.16 -13.14
N TRP A 26 -2.21 -0.40 -12.18
CA TRP A 26 -2.25 -0.77 -10.78
C TRP A 26 -3.62 -0.53 -10.17
N LEU A 27 -3.95 -1.35 -9.19
CA LEU A 27 -5.13 -1.15 -8.37
C LEU A 27 -4.75 -0.72 -6.97
N ARG A 28 -5.47 0.26 -6.43
CA ARG A 28 -5.30 0.68 -5.04
C ARG A 28 -5.96 -0.35 -4.13
N ALA A 29 -5.14 -1.11 -3.41
CA ALA A 29 -5.62 -2.21 -2.57
C ALA A 29 -5.94 -1.75 -1.14
N ALA A 30 -5.18 -0.80 -0.60
CA ALA A 30 -5.42 -0.13 0.67
C ALA A 30 -4.75 1.26 0.69
N HIS A 31 -4.76 1.95 1.84
CA HIS A 31 -4.00 3.19 2.00
C HIS A 31 -2.51 2.88 1.85
N GLY A 32 -1.83 3.57 0.93
CA GLY A 32 -0.41 3.35 0.67
C GLY A 32 -0.01 1.99 0.08
N VAL A 33 -0.97 1.14 -0.33
CA VAL A 33 -0.71 -0.20 -0.88
C VAL A 33 -1.36 -0.36 -2.26
N TYR A 34 -0.57 -0.85 -3.21
CA TYR A 34 -0.98 -1.07 -4.60
C TYR A 34 -0.79 -2.53 -4.99
N ALA A 35 -1.70 -3.03 -5.82
CA ALA A 35 -1.57 -4.32 -6.49
C ALA A 35 -1.20 -4.11 -7.95
N ASP A 36 -0.45 -5.08 -8.49
CA ASP A 36 -0.08 -5.10 -9.89
C ASP A 36 -1.24 -5.67 -10.72
N GLY A 37 -1.46 -5.11 -11.91
CA GLY A 37 -2.51 -5.53 -12.82
C GLY A 37 -3.86 -4.85 -12.59
N ALA A 38 -4.73 -5.05 -13.58
CA ALA A 38 -6.12 -4.57 -13.60
C ALA A 38 -7.11 -5.59 -13.00
N GLU A 39 -6.62 -6.74 -12.53
CA GLU A 39 -7.46 -7.84 -12.05
C GLU A 39 -8.12 -7.47 -10.71
N PRO A 40 -9.44 -7.69 -10.53
CA PRO A 40 -10.12 -7.39 -9.29
C PRO A 40 -9.48 -8.12 -8.10
N LEU A 41 -9.18 -7.37 -7.04
CA LEU A 41 -8.54 -7.88 -5.83
C LEU A 41 -9.37 -9.00 -5.19
N SER A 42 -8.73 -10.17 -4.98
CA SER A 42 -9.34 -11.27 -4.23
C SER A 42 -9.51 -10.92 -2.75
N ALA A 43 -10.28 -11.73 -2.01
CA ALA A 43 -10.44 -11.56 -0.57
C ALA A 43 -9.11 -11.67 0.18
N LEU A 44 -8.23 -12.60 -0.26
CA LEU A 44 -6.89 -12.77 0.30
C LEU A 44 -6.02 -11.52 0.03
N ASP A 45 -6.15 -10.94 -1.17
CA ASP A 45 -5.38 -9.76 -1.54
C ASP A 45 -5.74 -8.55 -0.69
N ARG A 46 -7.03 -8.37 -0.41
CA ARG A 46 -7.51 -7.31 0.50
C ARG A 46 -7.03 -7.54 1.93
N ALA A 47 -7.04 -8.78 2.41
CA ALA A 47 -6.53 -9.11 3.74
C ALA A 47 -5.02 -8.80 3.85
N ARG A 48 -4.24 -9.21 2.85
CA ARG A 48 -2.80 -8.92 2.77
C ARG A 48 -2.54 -7.41 2.69
N ALA A 49 -3.32 -6.67 1.90
CA ALA A 49 -3.19 -5.22 1.78
C ALA A 49 -3.47 -4.49 3.11
N ARG A 50 -4.45 -4.95 3.91
CA ARG A 50 -4.72 -4.41 5.24
C ARG A 50 -3.54 -4.59 6.20
N VAL A 51 -2.94 -5.78 6.23
CA VAL A 51 -1.76 -6.06 7.07
C VAL A 51 -0.58 -5.18 6.69
N LEU A 52 -0.35 -4.99 5.38
CA LEU A 52 0.72 -4.12 4.89
C LEU A 52 0.46 -2.64 5.17
N SER A 53 -0.80 -2.19 5.03
CA SER A 53 -1.20 -0.82 5.37
C SER A 53 -0.97 -0.52 6.84
N ALA A 54 -1.40 -1.41 7.74
CA ALA A 54 -1.21 -1.24 9.19
C ALA A 54 0.28 -1.14 9.57
N LYS A 55 1.15 -1.94 8.94
CA LYS A 55 2.60 -1.83 9.16
C LYS A 55 3.18 -0.50 8.67
N ASN A 56 2.68 0.01 7.55
CA ASN A 56 3.11 1.32 7.02
C ASN A 56 2.64 2.48 7.92
N ASP A 57 1.43 2.39 8.45
CA ASP A 57 0.91 3.40 9.39
C ASP A 57 1.75 3.42 10.68
N CYS A 58 2.16 2.24 11.19
CA CYS A 58 3.08 2.13 12.33
C CYS A 58 4.53 2.55 12.02
N ALA A 59 4.92 2.62 10.75
CA ALA A 59 6.26 3.06 10.33
C ALA A 59 6.35 4.59 10.18
N GLY A 60 5.23 5.25 9.87
CA GLY A 60 5.15 6.71 9.74
C GLY A 60 4.71 7.42 11.02
N ALA A 61 3.88 6.77 11.85
CA ALA A 61 3.48 7.26 13.15
C ALA A 61 4.12 6.38 14.23
N ALA A 62 4.88 7.02 15.13
CA ALA A 62 5.38 6.42 16.35
C ALA A 62 4.29 5.59 17.06
N CYS A 63 4.30 4.27 16.88
CA CYS A 63 3.55 3.36 17.75
C CYS A 63 4.34 3.15 19.05
N TRP A 64 4.48 4.20 19.85
CA TRP A 64 4.58 4.05 21.30
C TRP A 64 3.16 4.10 21.85
N GLY A 65 2.61 2.94 22.19
CA GLY A 65 1.26 2.89 22.73
C GLY A 65 0.53 1.55 22.68
N PHE A 66 1.23 0.42 22.65
CA PHE A 66 0.66 -0.78 23.28
C PHE A 66 1.17 -0.81 24.72
N ALA A 67 0.50 0.00 25.56
CA ALA A 67 0.36 -0.34 26.96
C ALA A 67 -0.45 -1.64 27.06
N SER A 68 0.03 -2.57 27.84
CA SER A 68 -0.73 -3.70 28.36
C SER A 68 -0.22 -4.00 29.77
N PRO A 69 -1.10 -4.55 30.62
CA PRO A 69 -1.41 -4.05 31.97
C PRO A 69 -0.37 -4.32 33.05
#